data_AF-A0A415C2Y3-F1
#
_entry.id   AF-A0A415C2Y3-F1
#
_cell.length_a   1.000
_cell.length_b   1.000
_cell.length_c   1.000
_cell.angle_alpha   90.00
_cell.angle_beta   90.00
_cell.angle_gamma   90.00
#
_symmetry.space_group_name_H-M   'P 1'
#
loop_
_entity.id
_entity.type
_entity.pdbx_description
1 polymer ?
#
loop_
_entity_poly.entity_id
_entity_poly.type
_entity_poly.pdbx_seq_one_letter_code
_entity_poly.pdbx_strand_id
1 'polypeptide(L)'
;MSRAENRTHCVEKIIRFTPDEWERVRNLYEELTRYAPEHRSFSSYARRMLSERRIHVTEIRPLTDPEPIAREIDRIGVNVNQIAHWANANEHITPAQVEEIRASFDRIERLLGDLFADRREARKDA
;
A
#
# COMPACT_ATOMS: atom_id res chain seq x y z
N MET A 1 -38.74 -11.83 5.71
CA MET A 1 -37.46 -12.40 6.19
C MET A 1 -36.58 -11.25 6.63
N SER A 2 -36.05 -11.31 7.86
CA SER A 2 -35.27 -10.22 8.42
C SER A 2 -33.90 -10.19 7.77
N ARG A 3 -33.42 -8.99 7.38
CA ARG A 3 -32.08 -8.76 6.78
C ARG A 3 -30.92 -9.26 7.67
N ALA A 4 -31.21 -9.65 8.91
CA ALA A 4 -30.29 -10.09 9.95
C ALA A 4 -30.17 -11.61 10.12
N GLU A 5 -31.12 -12.41 9.63
CA GLU A 5 -31.06 -13.88 9.75
C GLU A 5 -29.87 -14.39 8.92
N ASN A 6 -28.92 -15.09 9.57
CA ASN A 6 -27.68 -15.66 9.02
C ASN A 6 -26.50 -14.70 8.75
N ARG A 7 -26.44 -13.50 9.35
CA ARG A 7 -25.27 -12.61 9.22
C ARG A 7 -24.45 -12.54 10.52
N THR A 8 -23.14 -12.71 10.41
CA THR A 8 -22.18 -12.52 11.51
C THR A 8 -22.26 -11.12 12.13
N HIS A 9 -22.62 -10.11 11.34
CA HIS A 9 -22.82 -8.72 11.78
C HIS A 9 -24.30 -8.34 11.65
N CYS A 10 -25.12 -8.75 12.62
CA CYS A 10 -26.57 -8.57 12.62
C CYS A 10 -27.06 -7.31 13.35
N VAL A 11 -26.20 -6.65 14.14
CA VAL A 11 -26.55 -5.41 14.87
C VAL A 11 -26.19 -4.18 14.03
N GLU A 12 -27.19 -3.34 13.76
CA GLU A 12 -27.02 -2.06 13.07
C GLU A 12 -27.08 -0.89 14.06
N LYS A 13 -26.22 0.12 13.84
CA LYS A 13 -26.20 1.38 14.59
C LYS A 13 -26.14 2.54 13.60
N ILE A 14 -27.00 3.54 13.81
CA ILE A 14 -27.01 4.77 13.01
C ILE A 14 -26.23 5.83 13.76
N ILE A 15 -25.23 6.40 13.09
CA ILE A 15 -24.44 7.53 13.59
C ILE A 15 -24.74 8.72 12.68
N ARG A 16 -25.08 9.87 13.27
CA ARG A 16 -25.33 11.11 12.54
C ARG A 16 -24.10 12.01 12.69
N PHE A 17 -23.69 12.61 11.58
CA PHE A 17 -22.60 13.57 11.52
C PHE A 17 -23.13 14.90 11.00
N THR A 18 -22.57 15.99 11.49
CA THR A 18 -22.59 17.26 10.75
C THR A 18 -21.74 17.14 9.48
N PRO A 19 -21.91 18.03 8.47
CA PRO A 19 -21.10 18.00 7.26
C PRO A 19 -19.58 18.02 7.55
N ASP A 20 -19.14 18.89 8.46
CA ASP A 20 -17.72 19.06 8.81
C ASP A 20 -17.15 17.83 9.52
N GLU A 21 -17.94 17.20 10.40
CA GLU A 21 -17.55 15.94 11.05
C GLU A 21 -17.43 14.81 10.02
N TRP A 22 -18.35 14.76 9.07
CA TRP A 22 -18.32 13.76 8.01
C TRP A 22 -17.12 13.93 7.09
N GLU A 23 -16.73 15.17 6.78
CA GLU A 23 -15.54 15.46 5.98
C GLU A 23 -14.27 14.98 6.69
N ARG A 24 -14.11 15.27 7.98
CA ARG A 24 -12.98 14.75 8.77
C ARG A 24 -12.91 13.23 8.77
N VAL A 25 -14.05 12.56 8.97
CA VAL A 25 -14.13 11.09 8.96
C VAL A 25 -13.81 10.51 7.59
N ARG A 26 -14.27 11.15 6.51
CA ARG A 26 -13.99 10.74 5.13
C ARG A 26 -12.51 10.86 4.80
N ASN A 27 -11.88 11.99 5.13
CA ASN A 27 -10.46 12.19 4.87
C ASN A 27 -9.61 11.10 5.56
N LEU A 28 -9.93 10.77 6.82
CA LEU A 28 -9.26 9.70 7.56
C LEU A 28 -9.49 8.31 6.93
N TYR A 29 -10.70 8.05 6.46
CA TYR A 29 -11.02 6.81 5.74
C TYR A 29 -10.23 6.69 4.43
N GLU A 30 -10.18 7.75 3.63
CA GLU A 30 -9.46 7.78 2.35
C GLU A 30 -7.95 7.63 2.54
N GLU A 31 -7.38 8.29 3.55
CA GLU A 31 -5.96 8.19 3.90
C GLU A 31 -5.57 6.76 4.30
N LEU A 32 -6.34 6.10 5.15
CA LEU A 32 -6.04 4.75 5.64
C LEU A 32 -6.32 3.66 4.59
N THR A 33 -7.35 3.84 3.77
CA THR A 33 -7.67 2.85 2.71
C THR A 33 -6.72 2.90 1.53
N ARG A 34 -5.98 4.00 1.33
CA ARG A 34 -4.92 4.10 0.31
C ARG A 34 -3.82 3.04 0.51
N TYR A 35 -3.53 2.66 1.76
CA TYR A 35 -2.41 1.77 2.10
C TYR A 35 -2.85 0.38 2.59
N ALA A 36 -4.16 0.14 2.77
CA ALA A 36 -4.69 -1.11 3.32
C ALA A 36 -5.89 -1.64 2.49
N PRO A 37 -5.65 -2.54 1.52
CA PRO A 37 -6.71 -3.10 0.66
C PRO A 37 -7.75 -3.97 1.40
N GLU A 38 -7.56 -4.23 2.69
CA GLU A 38 -8.48 -4.90 3.60
C GLU A 38 -9.61 -3.98 4.14
N HIS A 39 -9.55 -2.67 3.86
CA HIS A 39 -10.50 -1.67 4.33
C HIS A 39 -11.44 -1.10 3.25
N ARG A 40 -11.70 -1.84 2.16
CA ARG A 40 -12.52 -1.40 1.00
C ARG A 40 -13.94 -0.89 1.30
N SER A 41 -14.47 -1.11 2.49
CA SER A 41 -15.79 -0.58 2.87
C SER A 41 -15.72 0.23 4.16
N PHE A 42 -16.41 1.35 4.16
CA PHE A 42 -16.57 2.22 5.32
C PHE A 42 -17.08 1.45 6.55
N SER A 43 -17.97 0.46 6.36
CA SER A 43 -18.49 -0.37 7.44
C SER A 43 -17.41 -1.24 8.12
N SER A 44 -16.42 -1.72 7.37
CA SER A 44 -15.27 -2.45 7.94
C SER A 44 -14.38 -1.51 8.74
N TYR A 45 -14.06 -0.36 8.15
CA TYR A 45 -13.29 0.72 8.81
C TYR A 45 -13.95 1.18 10.11
N ALA A 46 -15.22 1.58 10.07
CA ALA A 46 -15.95 2.07 11.23
C ALA A 46 -16.04 1.00 12.33
N ARG A 47 -16.30 -0.27 11.98
CA ARG A 47 -16.34 -1.35 12.97
C ARG A 47 -15.00 -1.54 13.66
N ARG A 48 -13.89 -1.48 12.93
CA ARG A 48 -12.55 -1.57 13.50
C ARG A 48 -12.26 -0.39 14.43
N MET A 49 -12.51 0.84 13.98
CA MET A 49 -12.37 2.07 14.77
C MET A 49 -13.16 2.02 16.08
N LEU A 50 -14.38 1.48 16.05
CA LEU A 50 -15.25 1.42 17.22
C LEU A 50 -14.96 0.22 18.13
N SER A 51 -14.32 -0.83 17.62
CA SER A 51 -14.06 -2.07 18.38
C SER A 51 -12.66 -2.14 18.98
N GLU A 52 -11.67 -1.48 18.35
CA GLU A 52 -10.29 -1.45 18.83
C GLU A 52 -10.07 -0.19 19.70
N ARG A 53 -9.87 -0.36 21.02
CA ARG A 53 -9.68 0.72 22.01
C ARG A 53 -8.52 1.68 21.72
N ARG A 54 -7.59 1.26 20.87
CA ARG A 54 -6.50 2.06 20.29
C ARG A 54 -6.20 1.44 18.95
N ILE A 55 -6.59 2.08 17.86
CA ILE A 55 -5.88 1.81 16.62
C ILE A 55 -4.52 2.45 16.82
N HIS A 56 -3.52 1.61 17.13
CA HIS A 56 -2.17 1.95 16.75
C HIS A 56 -2.21 2.00 15.24
N VAL A 57 -2.55 3.16 14.69
CA VAL A 57 -1.98 3.53 13.41
C VAL A 57 -0.53 3.69 13.79
N THR A 58 0.22 2.59 13.76
CA THR A 58 1.64 2.70 13.51
C THR A 58 1.66 3.31 12.12
N GLU A 59 1.54 4.63 12.07
CA GLU A 59 1.97 5.41 10.94
C GLU A 59 3.44 5.05 10.82
N ILE A 60 3.72 3.98 10.08
CA ILE A 60 4.90 3.95 9.26
C ILE A 60 4.58 4.99 8.19
N ARG A 61 4.57 6.29 8.57
CA ARG A 61 4.96 7.34 7.64
C ARG A 61 6.38 6.94 7.32
N PRO A 62 6.65 6.33 6.16
CA PRO A 62 8.03 6.17 5.78
C PRO A 62 8.56 7.62 5.73
N LEU A 63 9.79 7.83 6.19
CA LEU A 63 10.36 9.18 6.23
C LEU A 63 10.40 9.85 4.84
N THR A 64 10.06 9.10 3.79
CA THR A 64 9.99 9.47 2.39
C THR A 64 8.80 8.79 1.72
N ASP A 65 8.26 9.36 0.64
CA ASP A 65 7.19 8.77 -0.17
C ASP A 65 7.60 7.38 -0.74
N PRO A 66 6.85 6.28 -0.48
CA PRO A 66 7.19 4.94 -0.98
C PRO A 66 6.79 4.72 -2.44
N GLU A 67 5.97 5.59 -3.03
CA GLU A 67 5.43 5.45 -4.38
C GLU A 67 6.51 5.31 -5.49
N PRO A 68 7.65 6.04 -5.46
CA PRO A 68 8.71 5.87 -6.45
C PRO A 68 9.33 4.47 -6.43
N ILE A 69 9.47 3.87 -5.25
CA ILE A 69 10.05 2.52 -5.08
C ILE A 69 9.05 1.47 -5.57
N ALA A 70 7.78 1.60 -5.19
CA ALA A 70 6.72 0.69 -5.64
C ALA A 70 6.62 0.65 -7.18
N ARG A 71 6.65 1.82 -7.84
CA ARG A 71 6.63 1.92 -9.30
C ARG A 71 7.80 1.24 -9.98
N GLU A 72 8.99 1.30 -9.40
CA GLU A 72 10.17 0.67 -9.99
C GLU A 72 10.15 -0.85 -9.80
N ILE A 73 9.65 -1.34 -8.65
CA ILE A 73 9.39 -2.77 -8.42
C ILE A 73 8.38 -3.31 -9.44
N ASP A 74 7.29 -2.58 -9.71
CA ASP A 74 6.28 -2.99 -10.69
C ASP A 74 6.87 -3.11 -12.10
N ARG A 75 7.73 -2.17 -12.52
CA ARG A 75 8.42 -2.24 -13.82
C ARG A 75 9.33 -3.46 -13.93
N ILE A 76 10.07 -3.78 -12.87
CA ILE A 76 10.89 -5.01 -12.84
C ILE A 76 10.00 -6.24 -12.96
N GLY A 77 8.87 -6.28 -12.24
CA GLY A 77 7.91 -7.37 -12.33
C GLY A 77 7.41 -7.59 -13.75
N VAL A 78 7.07 -6.51 -14.46
CA VAL A 78 6.64 -6.57 -15.87
C VAL A 78 7.77 -7.07 -16.78
N ASN A 79 8.99 -6.54 -16.65
CA ASN A 79 10.13 -6.95 -17.47
C ASN A 79 10.52 -8.41 -17.24
N VAL A 80 10.56 -8.88 -15.98
CA VAL A 80 10.82 -10.28 -15.63
C VAL A 80 9.74 -11.19 -16.22
N ASN A 81 8.46 -10.79 -16.15
CA ASN A 81 7.36 -11.56 -16.70
C ASN A 81 7.44 -11.66 -18.24
N GLN A 82 7.86 -10.59 -18.91
CA GLN A 82 8.09 -10.60 -20.36
C GLN A 82 9.26 -11.53 -20.73
N ILE A 83 10.36 -11.48 -19.99
CA ILE A 83 11.53 -12.35 -20.22
C ILE A 83 11.16 -13.81 -19.96
N ALA A 84 10.39 -14.11 -18.91
CA ALA A 84 9.87 -15.45 -18.65
C ALA A 84 8.95 -15.94 -19.76
N HIS A 85 8.02 -15.10 -20.23
CA HIS A 85 7.15 -15.45 -21.35
C HIS A 85 7.95 -15.68 -22.65
N TRP A 86 8.99 -14.88 -22.90
CA TRP A 86 9.83 -15.00 -24.09
C TRP A 86 10.73 -16.24 -24.03
N ALA A 87 11.30 -16.54 -22.86
CA ALA A 87 12.08 -17.75 -22.61
C ALA A 87 11.21 -19.01 -22.72
N ASN A 88 9.98 -18.98 -22.21
CA ASN A 88 9.03 -20.09 -22.37
C ASN A 88 8.61 -20.30 -23.83
N ALA A 89 8.54 -19.21 -24.63
CA ALA A 89 8.15 -19.28 -26.03
C ALA A 89 9.29 -19.67 -26.98
N ASN A 90 10.55 -19.34 -26.64
CA ASN A 90 11.69 -19.51 -27.53
C ASN A 90 12.76 -20.48 -27.00
N GLU A 91 12.68 -20.93 -25.74
CA GLU A 91 13.68 -21.78 -25.04
C GLU A 91 15.07 -21.14 -24.87
N HIS A 92 15.21 -19.82 -25.09
CA HIS A 92 16.47 -19.10 -24.87
C HIS A 92 16.26 -17.69 -24.32
N ILE A 93 17.23 -17.22 -23.53
CA ILE A 93 17.30 -15.87 -22.97
C ILE A 93 18.53 -15.18 -23.57
N THR A 94 18.39 -13.91 -23.93
CA THR A 94 19.50 -13.11 -24.48
C THR A 94 20.30 -12.41 -23.39
N PRO A 95 21.62 -12.19 -23.57
CA PRO A 95 22.44 -11.44 -22.62
C PRO A 95 21.93 -10.02 -22.35
N ALA A 96 21.34 -9.35 -23.36
CA ALA A 96 20.77 -8.02 -23.23
C ALA A 96 19.59 -7.96 -22.23
N GLN A 97 18.75 -9.00 -22.22
CA GLN A 97 17.62 -9.12 -21.29
C GLN A 97 18.09 -9.30 -19.83
N VAL A 98 19.18 -10.05 -19.61
CA VAL A 98 19.77 -10.19 -18.28
C VAL A 98 20.36 -8.86 -17.80
N GLU A 99 20.97 -8.10 -18.71
CA GLU A 99 21.56 -6.80 -18.38
C GLU A 99 20.51 -5.75 -18.04
N GLU A 100 19.35 -5.77 -18.70
CA GLU A 100 18.22 -4.88 -18.38
C GLU A 100 17.65 -5.14 -16.97
N ILE A 101 17.58 -6.43 -16.57
CA ILE A 101 17.19 -6.80 -15.20
C ILE A 101 18.21 -6.27 -14.20
N ARG A 102 19.51 -6.50 -14.44
CA ARG A 102 20.59 -6.01 -13.55
C ARG A 102 20.56 -4.50 -13.37
N ALA A 103 20.46 -3.76 -14.47
CA ALA A 103 20.38 -2.30 -14.42
C ALA A 103 19.15 -1.79 -13.63
N SER A 104 18.07 -2.56 -13.59
CA SER A 104 16.88 -2.22 -12.81
C SER A 104 17.06 -2.55 -11.33
N PHE A 105 17.76 -3.64 -10.98
CA PHE A 105 18.17 -3.91 -9.61
C PHE A 105 19.11 -2.83 -9.05
N ASP A 106 20.10 -2.38 -9.82
CA ASP A 106 21.03 -1.31 -9.43
C ASP A 106 20.28 0.01 -9.14
N ARG A 107 19.21 0.29 -9.90
CA ARG A 107 18.34 1.46 -9.66
C ARG A 107 17.58 1.34 -8.33
N ILE A 108 17.08 0.15 -7.97
CA ILE A 108 16.43 -0.07 -6.68
C ILE A 108 17.44 0.08 -5.54
N GLU A 109 18.65 -0.48 -5.66
CA GLU A 109 19.68 -0.34 -4.62
C GLU A 109 20.03 1.12 -4.36
N ARG A 110 20.15 1.94 -5.41
CA ARG A 110 20.32 3.39 -5.30
C ARG A 110 19.14 4.07 -4.61
N LEU A 111 17.91 3.81 -5.05
CA LEU A 111 16.71 4.41 -4.46
C LEU A 111 16.57 4.07 -2.97
N LEU A 112 16.89 2.83 -2.59
CA LEU A 112 16.94 2.41 -1.19
C LEU A 112 18.09 3.10 -0.44
N GLY A 113 19.26 3.23 -1.05
CA GLY A 113 20.40 3.94 -0.48
C GLY A 113 20.08 5.40 -0.18
N ASP A 114 19.47 6.11 -1.13
CA ASP A 114 19.01 7.49 -0.99
C ASP A 114 17.95 7.61 0.12
N LEU A 115 16.96 6.70 0.13
CA LEU A 115 15.93 6.61 1.17
C LEU A 115 16.52 6.46 2.59
N PHE A 116 17.53 5.61 2.76
CA PHE A 116 18.18 5.39 4.06
C PHE A 116 19.17 6.50 4.43
N ALA A 117 19.72 7.23 3.46
CA ALA A 117 20.56 8.40 3.68
C ALA A 117 19.74 9.59 4.21
N ASP A 118 18.60 9.89 3.58
CA ASP A 118 17.65 10.93 4.01
C ASP A 118 17.20 10.71 5.47
N ARG A 119 16.96 9.44 5.85
CA ARG A 119 16.63 9.04 7.23
C ARG A 119 17.74 9.35 8.25
N ARG A 120 19.01 9.32 7.85
CA ARG A 120 20.14 9.64 8.75
C ARG A 120 20.30 11.13 8.97
N GLU A 121 20.00 11.97 7.97
CA GLU A 121 20.01 13.43 8.11
C GLU A 121 18.83 13.92 8.97
N ALA A 122 17.61 13.45 8.69
CA ALA A 122 16.42 13.83 9.46
C ALA A 122 16.50 13.50 10.97
N ARG A 123 17.33 12.53 11.37
CA ARG A 123 17.56 12.17 12.79
C ARG A 123 18.67 12.99 13.47
N LYS A 124 19.52 13.71 12.71
CA LYS A 124 20.54 14.61 13.27
C LYS A 124 19.97 15.98 13.60
N ASP A 125 18.87 16.37 12.95
CA ASP A 125 18.23 17.69 13.12
C ASP A 125 17.07 17.70 14.14
N ALA A 126 16.84 16.59 14.86
CA ALA A 126 15.80 16.41 15.88
C ALA A 126 16.39 16.07 17.26
#